data_AF-A0A383E112-F1
#
_entry.id   AF-A0A383E112-F1
#
_cell.length_a   1.000
_cell.length_b   1.000
_cell.length_c   1.000
_cell.angle_alpha   90.00
_cell.angle_beta   90.00
_cell.angle_gamma   90.00
#
_symmetry.space_group_name_H-M   'P 1'
#
loop_
_entity.id
_entity.type
_entity.pdbx_description
1 polymer ?
#
loop_
_entity_poly.entity_id
_entity_poly.type
_entity_poly.pdbx_seq_one_letter_code
_entity_poly.pdbx_strand_id
1 'polypeptide(L)' 'MRKNKLTRHELIEITGVPFHRIDYLRMTGKLPIVQKSSGQGRPTYFHPSAVDIIKSYYADSYDDGGSDE' A
#
# COMPACT_ATOMS: atom_id res chain seq x y z
N MET A 1 9.69 13.25 10.28
CA MET A 1 8.78 12.42 11.11
C MET A 1 8.46 11.14 10.36
N ARG A 2 8.75 9.95 10.91
CA ARG A 2 8.26 8.69 10.34
C ARG A 2 6.78 8.61 10.69
N LYS A 3 5.87 8.64 9.70
CA LYS A 3 4.46 8.37 9.97
C LYS A 3 4.35 6.93 10.47
N ASN A 4 3.73 6.71 11.63
CA ASN A 4 3.56 5.37 12.20
C ASN A 4 2.53 4.52 11.45
N LYS A 5 1.81 5.12 10.49
CA LYS A 5 0.78 4.46 9.70
C LYS A 5 0.61 5.16 8.37
N LEU A 6 0.28 4.38 7.33
CA LEU A 6 0.07 4.84 5.97
C LEU A 6 -1.35 4.50 5.52
N THR A 7 -1.94 5.37 4.73
CA THR A 7 -3.18 5.11 4.01
C THR A 7 -2.89 4.35 2.72
N ARG A 8 -3.95 3.83 2.08
CA ARG A 8 -3.82 3.23 0.75
C ARG A 8 -3.22 4.21 -0.27
N HIS A 9 -3.66 5.48 -0.23
CA HIS A 9 -3.18 6.50 -1.16
C HIS A 9 -1.66 6.71 -1.01
N GLU A 10 -1.17 6.86 0.22
CA GLU A 10 0.26 6.99 0.48
C GLU A 10 1.06 5.75 0.05
N LEU A 11 0.50 4.54 0.22
CA LEU A 11 1.15 3.34 -0.31
C LEU A 11 1.29 3.39 -1.83
N ILE A 12 0.28 3.88 -2.56
CA ILE A 12 0.33 4.05 -4.03
C ILE A 12 1.44 5.04 -4.37
N GLU A 13 1.47 6.21 -3.76
CA GLU A 13 2.48 7.25 -4.01
C GLU A 13 3.91 6.76 -3.74
N ILE A 14 4.12 5.98 -2.67
CA ILE A 14 5.46 5.51 -2.28
C ILE A 14 5.93 4.30 -3.13
N THR A 15 5.00 3.43 -3.52
CA THR A 15 5.33 2.16 -4.20
C THR A 15 5.18 2.22 -5.71
N GLY A 16 4.43 3.20 -6.25
CA GLY A 16 4.03 3.24 -7.66
C GLY A 16 3.00 2.18 -8.05
N VAL A 17 2.56 1.35 -7.08
CA VAL A 17 1.68 0.21 -7.35
C VAL A 17 0.21 0.66 -7.27
N PRO A 18 -0.63 0.30 -8.27
CA PRO A 18 -2.01 0.74 -8.34
C PRO A 18 -2.89 0.13 -7.25
N PHE A 19 -3.98 0.85 -6.92
CA PHE A 19 -4.84 0.54 -5.78
C PHE A 19 -5.37 -0.91 -5.76
N HIS A 20 -5.68 -1.49 -6.92
CA HIS A 20 -6.27 -2.83 -7.03
C HIS A 20 -5.28 -3.93 -6.60
N ARG A 21 -3.98 -3.75 -6.85
CA ARG A 21 -2.91 -4.66 -6.40
C ARG A 21 -2.70 -4.57 -4.90
N ILE A 22 -2.69 -3.36 -4.36
CA ILE A 22 -2.62 -3.13 -2.91
C ILE A 22 -3.86 -3.73 -2.23
N ASP A 23 -5.04 -3.58 -2.82
CA ASP A 23 -6.26 -4.20 -2.29
C ASP A 23 -6.23 -5.72 -2.35
N TYR A 24 -5.66 -6.31 -3.39
CA TYR A 24 -5.42 -7.75 -3.45
C TYR A 24 -4.51 -8.23 -2.30
N LEU A 25 -3.38 -7.55 -2.05
CA LEU A 25 -2.49 -7.90 -0.94
C LEU A 25 -3.16 -7.69 0.43
N ARG A 26 -4.01 -6.66 0.57
CA ARG A 26 -4.83 -6.46 1.76
C ARG A 26 -5.83 -7.61 1.97
N MET A 27 -6.58 -7.98 0.93
CA MET A 27 -7.62 -9.01 0.98
C MET A 27 -7.04 -10.41 1.23
N THR A 28 -5.83 -10.67 0.73
CA THR A 28 -5.08 -11.91 1.00
C THR A 28 -4.39 -11.92 2.36
N GLY A 29 -4.48 -10.84 3.13
CA GLY A 29 -3.88 -10.73 4.47
C GLY A 29 -2.36 -10.55 4.48
N LYS A 30 -1.74 -10.25 3.32
CA LYS A 30 -0.29 -10.04 3.20
C LYS A 30 0.17 -8.67 3.66
N LEU A 31 -0.72 -7.67 3.74
CA LEU A 31 -0.37 -6.34 4.23
C LEU A 31 -0.61 -6.19 5.74
N PRO A 32 0.38 -5.72 6.51
CA PRO A 32 0.23 -5.44 7.93
C PRO A 32 -0.70 -4.24 8.14
N ILE A 33 -1.87 -4.48 8.74
CA ILE A 33 -2.87 -3.45 9.05
C ILE A 33 -2.68 -3.00 10.49
N VAL A 34 -2.44 -1.70 10.69
CA VAL A 34 -2.38 -1.07 12.02
C VAL A 34 -3.79 -0.79 12.53
N GLN A 35 -4.69 -0.38 11.64
CA GLN A 35 -6.07 -0.06 11.99
C GLN A 35 -7.00 -0.43 10.84
N LYS A 36 -7.91 -1.37 11.10
CA LYS A 36 -9.00 -1.70 10.17
C LYS A 36 -10.02 -0.56 10.16
N SER A 37 -10.60 -0.31 9.00
CA SER A 37 -11.73 0.63 8.88
C SER A 37 -12.90 0.14 9.73
N SER A 38 -13.45 1.03 10.55
CA SER A 38 -14.63 0.74 11.41
C SER A 38 -15.96 1.04 10.73
N GLY A 39 -15.97 1.45 9.46
CA GLY A 39 -17.19 1.84 8.75
C GLY A 39 -16.96 2.71 7.52
N GLN A 40 -18.04 3.05 6.83
CA GLN A 40 -18.02 3.86 5.61
C GLN A 40 -17.34 5.21 5.88
N GLY A 41 -16.41 5.61 4.99
CA GLY A 41 -15.68 6.87 5.09
C GLY A 41 -14.41 6.86 5.96
N ARG A 42 -14.10 5.77 6.67
CA ARG A 42 -12.84 5.67 7.44
C ARG A 42 -11.77 4.88 6.68
N PRO A 43 -10.56 5.42 6.47
CA PRO A 43 -9.51 4.68 5.78
C PRO A 43 -8.98 3.53 6.63
N THR A 44 -8.53 2.47 5.96
CA THR A 44 -7.68 1.43 6.58
C THR A 44 -6.25 1.97 6.62
N TYR A 45 -5.60 1.82 7.77
CA TYR A 45 -4.22 2.23 7.95
C TYR A 45 -3.29 1.02 8.00
N PHE A 46 -2.19 1.10 7.26
CA PHE A 46 -1.17 0.09 7.10
C PHE A 46 0.09 0.45 7.86
N HIS A 47 0.84 -0.55 8.28
CA HIS A 47 2.16 -0.33 8.87
C HIS A 47 3.15 0.11 7.78
N PRO A 48 4.13 0.98 8.08
CA PRO A 48 5.13 1.42 7.09
C PRO A 48 5.87 0.27 6.39
N SER A 49 6.08 -0.87 7.06
CA SER A 49 6.69 -2.07 6.45
C SER A 49 5.86 -2.68 5.31
N ALA A 50 4.59 -2.28 5.14
CA ALA A 50 3.79 -2.66 3.99
C ALA A 50 4.45 -2.20 2.67
N VAL A 51 5.20 -1.09 2.68
CA VAL A 51 5.94 -0.59 1.52
C VAL A 51 6.94 -1.63 1.02
N ASP A 52 7.77 -2.16 1.93
CA ASP A 52 8.81 -3.15 1.59
C ASP A 52 8.17 -4.45 1.10
N ILE A 53 7.06 -4.87 1.71
CA ILE A 53 6.31 -6.05 1.28
C ILE A 53 5.76 -5.86 -0.13
N ILE A 54 5.16 -4.69 -0.44
CA ILE A 54 4.61 -4.39 -1.76
C ILE A 54 5.73 -4.35 -2.80
N LYS A 55 6.81 -3.62 -2.53
CA LYS A 55 7.95 -3.52 -3.44
C LYS A 55 8.59 -4.88 -3.67
N SER A 56 8.81 -5.68 -2.63
CA SER A 56 9.36 -7.03 -2.76
C SER A 56 8.43 -7.96 -3.53
N TYR A 57 7.10 -7.83 -3.37
CA TYR A 57 6.14 -8.69 -4.05
C TYR A 57 6.05 -8.40 -5.56
N TYR A 58 6.24 -7.14 -5.95
CA TYR A 58 6.17 -6.68 -7.34
C TYR A 58 7.54 -6.34 -7.94
N ALA A 59 8.65 -6.67 -7.27
CA ALA A 59 10.01 -6.31 -7.69
C ALA A 59 10.35 -6.80 -9.10
N ASP A 60 9.79 -7.95 -9.51
CA ASP A 60 9.99 -8.54 -10.84
C ASP A 60 9.11 -7.92 -11.93
N SER A 61 8.08 -7.15 -11.54
CA SER A 61 7.03 -6.65 -12.45
C SER A 61 7.02 -5.12 -12.60
N TYR A 62 7.86 -4.41 -11.85
CA TYR A 62 7.93 -2.95 -11.83
C TYR A 62 9.39 -2.50 -12.01
N ASP A 63 9.92 -2.71 -13.20
CA ASP A 63 11.01 -1.89 -13.74
C ASP A 63 10.34 -0.69 -14.40
N ASP A 64 10.53 0.50 -13.80
CA ASP A 64 10.42 1.85 -14.35
C ASP A 64 9.29 2.22 -15.36
N GLY A 65 8.50 3.26 -15.07
CA GLY A 65 7.73 3.93 -16.14
C GLY A 65 6.34 4.48 -15.80
N GLY A 66 6.13 5.08 -14.63
CA GLY A 66 4.87 5.72 -14.27
C GLY A 66 4.98 7.22 -14.05
N SER A 67 5.61 7.96 -14.98
CA SER A 67 5.40 9.40 -15.10
C SER A 67 4.02 9.62 -15.72
N ASP A 68 3.06 10.14 -14.96
CA ASP A 68 1.82 10.68 -15.52
C ASP A 68 2.00 12.20 -15.61
N GLU A 69 1.87 12.71 -16.84
CA GLU A 69 1.92 14.11 -17.27
C GLU A 69 0.89 15.03 -16.59
#